data_AF-A0A514XJP4-F1
#
_entry.id   AF-A0A514XJP4-F1
#
_cell.length_a   1.000
_cell.length_b   1.000
_cell.length_c   1.000
_cell.angle_alpha   90.00
_cell.angle_beta   90.00
_cell.angle_gamma   90.00
#
_symmetry.space_group_name_H-M   'P 1'
#
loop_
_entity.id
_entity.type
_entity.pdbx_description
1 polymer ?
#
loop_
_entity_poly.entity_id
_entity_poly.type
_entity_poly.pdbx_seq_one_letter_code
_entity_poly.pdbx_strand_id
1 'polypeptide(L)'
;MEQSQTFSPRVGLKRTLSDRALLKVFYYLLFPLALAFVLPYVPMVLMAIEEGSILTAVSFLVLALPMPAILLFQAFSFFKPLAFSNVAIFPDRLQMTGKDKKSIEVPFADIKEVKLSHLPYQGGSFVIVMNDGKQYKFTVILERSEYVLEAISSYNPQLLPPESFELYRRTAICADHNYTRINDALKNWRILVVKYLLLPVIVSVAVVLLAPYLGRLSITEALDNVFRSITIVNLVLGVACFLIAALWITGITNRALIREPNNARRDMVMEGKVYLVASIVHWVCFAGFVVYFTLR
;
A
#
# COMPACT_ATOMS: atom_id res chain seq x y z
N MET A 1 -35.95 1.22 15.85
CA MET A 1 -35.15 2.21 15.11
C MET A 1 -34.03 2.65 16.04
N GLU A 2 -32.80 2.16 15.82
CA GLU A 2 -31.63 2.68 16.55
C GLU A 2 -31.37 4.12 16.08
N GLN A 3 -31.25 5.06 17.02
CA GLN A 3 -30.89 6.44 16.71
C GLN A 3 -29.44 6.46 16.18
N SER A 4 -29.29 6.67 14.88
CA SER A 4 -27.98 6.92 14.27
C SER A 4 -27.40 8.20 14.87
N GLN A 5 -26.25 8.10 15.54
CA GLN A 5 -25.55 9.30 16.02
C GLN A 5 -25.11 10.14 14.82
N THR A 6 -25.12 11.47 14.98
CA THR A 6 -24.59 12.40 13.97
C THR A 6 -23.12 12.67 14.26
N PHE A 7 -22.29 12.78 13.21
CA PHE A 7 -20.90 13.19 13.36
C PHE A 7 -20.79 14.64 13.86
N SER A 8 -19.83 14.92 14.74
CA SER A 8 -19.52 16.27 15.21
C SER A 8 -18.02 16.60 15.00
N PRO A 9 -17.67 17.64 14.24
CA PRO A 9 -16.28 18.06 14.06
C PRO A 9 -15.62 18.48 15.37
N ARG A 10 -14.30 18.27 15.48
CA ARG A 10 -13.54 18.68 16.67
C ARG A 10 -13.15 20.14 16.58
N VAL A 11 -13.43 20.90 17.64
CA VAL A 11 -13.09 22.32 17.73
C VAL A 11 -11.66 22.49 18.27
N GLY A 12 -10.91 23.47 17.72
CA GLY A 12 -9.61 23.87 18.26
C GLY A 12 -8.47 22.86 18.04
N LEU A 13 -8.55 22.06 16.97
CA LEU A 13 -7.55 21.04 16.68
C LEU A 13 -6.17 21.67 16.41
N LYS A 14 -5.16 21.30 17.21
CA LYS A 14 -3.75 21.64 16.98
C LYS A 14 -2.92 20.37 16.91
N ARG A 15 -2.49 20.00 15.70
CA ARG A 15 -1.73 18.76 15.46
C ARG A 15 -0.87 18.87 14.22
N THR A 16 0.31 18.27 14.27
CA THR A 16 1.14 18.04 13.09
C THR A 16 0.81 16.66 12.51
N LEU A 17 0.45 16.64 11.25
CA LEU A 17 0.26 15.44 10.44
C LEU A 17 1.55 15.22 9.65
N SER A 18 2.08 14.01 9.73
CA SER A 18 3.19 13.57 8.90
C SER A 18 2.70 12.56 7.90
N ASP A 19 3.31 12.55 6.72
CA ASP A 19 3.08 11.46 5.78
C ASP A 19 3.55 10.11 6.35
N ARG A 20 2.78 9.07 6.04
CA ARG A 20 2.90 7.75 6.68
C ARG A 20 4.32 7.18 6.55
N ALA A 21 4.82 6.55 7.62
CA ALA A 21 6.11 5.84 7.60
C ALA A 21 6.23 4.82 6.46
N LEU A 22 5.11 4.22 6.06
CA LEU A 22 5.02 3.30 4.93
C LEU A 22 5.44 3.94 3.59
N LEU A 23 5.19 5.23 3.37
CA LEU A 23 5.67 5.92 2.16
C LEU A 23 7.20 5.98 2.12
N LYS A 24 7.85 6.20 3.26
CA LYS A 24 9.32 6.16 3.36
C LYS A 24 9.82 4.75 3.05
N VAL A 25 9.16 3.72 3.59
CA VAL A 25 9.49 2.33 3.28
C VAL A 25 9.37 2.05 1.78
N PHE A 26 8.25 2.42 1.13
CA PHE A 26 8.09 2.26 -0.31
C PHE A 26 9.14 3.05 -1.10
N TYR A 27 9.38 4.31 -0.74
CA TYR A 27 10.44 5.13 -1.35
C TYR A 27 11.79 4.42 -1.33
N TYR A 28 12.21 3.90 -0.17
CA TYR A 28 13.49 3.19 -0.05
C TYR A 28 13.48 1.81 -0.71
N LEU A 29 12.34 1.12 -0.77
CA LEU A 29 12.21 -0.21 -1.40
C LEU A 29 12.29 -0.16 -2.94
N LEU A 30 11.98 0.99 -3.56
CA LEU A 30 12.11 1.16 -5.01
C LEU A 30 13.57 1.07 -5.50
N PHE A 31 14.56 1.43 -4.66
CA PHE A 31 16.00 1.35 -5.02
C PHE A 31 16.52 -0.09 -5.15
N PRO A 32 16.41 -0.97 -4.12
CA PRO A 32 16.83 -2.35 -4.26
C PRO A 32 15.97 -3.11 -5.29
N LEU A 33 14.70 -2.74 -5.48
CA LEU A 33 13.88 -3.31 -6.55
C LEU A 33 14.41 -2.93 -7.93
N ALA A 34 14.76 -1.65 -8.15
CA ALA A 34 15.40 -1.20 -9.39
C ALA A 34 16.72 -1.95 -9.64
N LEU A 35 17.53 -2.17 -8.60
CA LEU A 35 18.75 -2.98 -8.71
C LEU A 35 18.45 -4.44 -9.06
N ALA A 36 17.43 -5.04 -8.44
CA ALA A 36 17.01 -6.42 -8.71
C ALA A 36 16.54 -6.63 -10.16
N PHE A 37 16.01 -5.60 -10.82
CA PHE A 37 15.68 -5.65 -12.25
C PHE A 37 16.92 -5.62 -13.16
N VAL A 38 18.01 -4.97 -12.73
CA VAL A 38 19.26 -4.89 -13.52
C VAL A 38 20.13 -6.13 -13.34
N LEU A 39 20.18 -6.67 -12.12
CA LEU A 39 21.10 -7.76 -11.74
C LEU A 39 21.11 -8.98 -12.68
N PRO A 40 19.96 -9.50 -13.16
CA PRO A 40 19.93 -10.65 -14.07
C PRO A 40 20.58 -10.36 -15.43
N TYR A 41 20.60 -9.10 -15.87
CA TYR A 41 21.13 -8.71 -17.18
C TYR A 41 22.64 -8.46 -17.15
N VAL A 42 23.23 -8.22 -15.97
CA VAL A 42 24.69 -8.01 -15.82
C VAL A 42 25.51 -9.16 -16.41
N PRO A 43 25.30 -10.44 -16.06
CA PRO A 43 26.06 -11.54 -16.66
C PRO A 43 25.81 -11.67 -18.17
N MET A 44 24.57 -11.42 -18.63
CA MET A 44 24.22 -11.49 -20.05
C MET A 44 24.95 -10.43 -20.88
N VAL A 45 25.08 -9.21 -20.36
CA VAL A 45 25.82 -8.11 -20.98
C VAL A 45 27.32 -8.43 -21.02
N LEU A 46 27.90 -8.93 -19.91
CA LEU A 46 29.32 -9.27 -19.84
C LEU A 46 29.67 -10.38 -20.85
N MET A 47 28.88 -11.45 -20.92
CA MET A 47 29.05 -12.52 -21.90
C MET A 47 28.98 -11.99 -23.34
N ALA A 48 27.99 -11.14 -23.65
CA ALA A 48 27.87 -10.57 -24.99
C ALA A 48 29.05 -9.66 -25.38
N ILE A 49 29.67 -8.98 -24.42
CA ILE A 49 30.89 -8.18 -24.65
C ILE A 49 32.09 -9.10 -24.88
N GLU A 50 32.25 -10.15 -24.06
CA GLU A 50 33.33 -11.15 -24.22
C GLU A 50 33.25 -11.86 -25.58
N GLU A 51 32.04 -12.12 -26.07
CA GLU A 51 31.78 -12.70 -27.40
C GLU A 51 31.92 -11.70 -28.56
N GLY A 52 32.28 -10.43 -28.29
CA GLY A 52 32.41 -9.37 -29.30
C GLY A 52 31.07 -8.92 -29.90
N SER A 53 29.94 -9.37 -29.35
CA SER A 53 28.59 -9.10 -29.83
C SER A 53 28.00 -7.82 -29.22
N ILE A 54 28.57 -6.67 -29.58
CA ILE A 54 28.19 -5.35 -29.03
C ILE A 54 26.69 -5.06 -29.17
N LEU A 55 26.08 -5.42 -30.31
CA LEU A 55 24.65 -5.18 -30.54
C LEU A 55 23.77 -5.97 -29.55
N THR A 56 24.18 -7.18 -29.19
CA THR A 56 23.50 -8.03 -28.21
C THR A 56 23.63 -7.44 -26.80
N ALA A 57 24.82 -6.97 -26.44
CA ALA A 57 25.06 -6.27 -25.17
C ALA A 57 24.19 -5.01 -25.04
N VAL A 58 24.09 -4.20 -26.10
CA VAL A 58 23.19 -3.03 -26.17
C VAL A 58 21.73 -3.46 -26.02
N SER A 59 21.32 -4.55 -26.70
CA SER A 59 19.95 -5.06 -26.61
C SER A 59 19.57 -5.44 -25.17
N PHE A 60 20.47 -6.12 -24.45
CA PHE A 60 20.24 -6.45 -23.03
C PHE A 60 20.16 -5.19 -22.15
N LEU A 61 20.98 -4.16 -22.40
CA LEU A 61 20.89 -2.90 -21.67
C LEU A 61 19.55 -2.19 -21.92
N VAL A 62 19.08 -2.16 -23.17
CA VAL A 62 17.78 -1.58 -23.54
C VAL A 62 16.63 -2.31 -22.86
N LEU A 63 16.74 -3.63 -22.66
CA LEU A 63 15.74 -4.40 -21.90
C LEU A 63 15.85 -4.18 -20.38
N ALA A 64 17.06 -4.00 -19.85
CA ALA A 64 17.32 -3.90 -18.42
C ALA A 64 16.93 -2.54 -17.82
N LEU A 65 17.08 -1.43 -18.57
CA LEU A 65 16.99 -0.07 -18.05
C LEU A 65 15.58 0.55 -17.88
N PRO A 66 14.55 0.24 -18.71
CA PRO A 66 13.26 0.90 -18.64
C PRO A 66 12.56 0.75 -17.28
N MET A 67 12.52 -0.47 -16.72
CA MET A 67 11.88 -0.72 -15.44
C MET A 67 12.56 0.00 -14.26
N PRO A 68 13.89 -0.08 -14.08
CA PRO A 68 14.62 0.74 -13.12
C PRO A 68 14.36 2.25 -13.28
N ALA A 69 14.35 2.75 -14.52
CA ALA A 69 14.08 4.17 -14.79
C ALA A 69 12.66 4.57 -14.34
N ILE A 70 11.65 3.74 -14.62
CA ILE A 70 10.27 3.96 -14.14
C ILE A 70 10.21 3.95 -12.61
N LEU A 71 10.86 2.98 -11.95
CA LEU A 71 10.85 2.86 -10.49
C LEU A 71 11.54 4.07 -9.83
N LEU A 72 12.68 4.51 -10.36
CA LEU A 72 13.38 5.70 -9.87
C LEU A 72 12.58 6.97 -10.14
N PHE A 73 11.95 7.10 -11.31
CA PHE A 73 11.06 8.22 -11.61
C PHE A 73 9.90 8.28 -10.60
N GLN A 74 9.25 7.16 -10.30
CA GLN A 74 8.20 7.10 -9.27
C GLN A 74 8.75 7.48 -7.90
N ALA A 75 9.94 7.00 -7.52
CA ALA A 75 10.58 7.32 -6.25
C ALA A 75 10.80 8.83 -6.10
N PHE A 76 11.35 9.50 -7.12
CA PHE A 76 11.71 10.92 -7.05
C PHE A 76 10.56 11.87 -7.32
N SER A 77 9.68 11.56 -8.27
CA SER A 77 8.61 12.45 -8.71
C SER A 77 7.34 12.31 -7.87
N PHE A 78 7.05 11.10 -7.36
CA PHE A 78 5.80 10.83 -6.64
C PHE A 78 6.02 10.59 -5.15
N PHE A 79 6.86 9.62 -4.77
CA PHE A 79 7.00 9.23 -3.37
C PHE A 79 7.83 10.21 -2.54
N LYS A 80 8.94 10.72 -3.06
CA LYS A 80 9.82 11.67 -2.35
C LYS A 80 9.10 12.94 -1.87
N PRO A 81 8.34 13.69 -2.71
CA PRO A 81 7.69 14.91 -2.22
C PRO A 81 6.69 14.61 -1.10
N LEU A 82 5.97 13.49 -1.18
CA LEU A 82 5.01 13.06 -0.17
C LEU A 82 5.68 12.52 1.09
N ALA A 83 6.72 11.68 0.99
CA ALA A 83 7.31 11.01 2.14
C ALA A 83 8.01 11.96 3.14
N PHE A 84 8.29 13.20 2.74
CA PHE A 84 9.02 14.19 3.53
C PHE A 84 8.25 15.50 3.73
N SER A 85 6.95 15.53 3.44
CA SER A 85 6.06 16.65 3.81
C SER A 85 5.46 16.46 5.19
N ASN A 86 5.24 17.59 5.87
CA ASN A 86 4.45 17.67 7.09
C ASN A 86 3.40 18.77 6.94
N VAL A 87 2.22 18.55 7.54
CA VAL A 87 1.11 19.49 7.54
C VAL A 87 0.72 19.76 8.99
N ALA A 88 1.02 20.94 9.51
CA ALA A 88 0.54 21.37 10.81
C ALA A 88 -0.81 22.08 10.66
N ILE A 89 -1.77 21.67 11.48
CA ILE A 89 -3.11 22.23 11.54
C ILE A 89 -3.18 23.18 12.72
N PHE A 90 -3.65 24.40 12.46
CA PHE A 90 -4.01 25.41 13.45
C PHE A 90 -5.51 25.74 13.31
N PRO A 91 -6.11 26.43 14.29
CA PRO A 91 -7.53 26.79 14.23
C PRO A 91 -7.92 27.69 13.05
N ASP A 92 -6.96 28.45 12.51
CA ASP A 92 -7.15 29.51 11.52
C ASP A 92 -6.39 29.27 10.20
N ARG A 93 -5.47 28.30 10.17
CA ARG A 93 -4.58 28.07 9.03
C ARG A 93 -4.00 26.65 8.98
N LEU A 94 -3.48 26.29 7.81
CA LEU A 94 -2.55 25.17 7.64
C LEU A 94 -1.13 25.69 7.44
N GLN A 95 -0.16 24.92 7.92
CA GLN A 95 1.25 25.14 7.64
C GLN A 95 1.83 23.88 7.03
N MET A 96 2.23 23.97 5.76
CA MET A 96 2.85 22.88 5.02
C MET A 96 4.36 23.08 5.01
N THR A 97 5.12 22.10 5.47
CA THR A 97 6.59 22.12 5.43
C THR A 97 7.08 20.97 4.56
N GLY A 98 7.72 21.30 3.44
CA GLY A 98 8.34 20.32 2.55
C GLY A 98 9.75 19.91 2.99
N LYS A 99 10.39 19.04 2.20
CA LYS A 99 11.78 18.57 2.45
C LYS A 99 12.79 19.70 2.60
N ASP A 100 12.64 20.77 1.80
CA ASP A 100 13.55 21.91 1.79
C ASP A 100 13.34 22.87 2.97
N LYS A 101 12.51 22.47 3.96
CA LYS A 101 12.12 23.26 5.14
C LYS A 101 11.45 24.61 4.83
N LYS A 102 11.11 24.85 3.56
CA LYS A 102 10.24 25.96 3.16
C LYS A 102 8.84 25.69 3.71
N SER A 103 8.36 26.64 4.51
CA SER A 103 7.01 26.64 5.07
C SER A 103 6.08 27.42 4.15
N ILE A 104 4.95 26.83 3.81
CA ILE A 104 3.83 27.48 3.10
C ILE A 104 2.68 27.56 4.09
N GLU A 105 2.15 28.75 4.30
CA GLU A 105 0.96 28.96 5.11
C GLU A 105 -0.27 29.08 4.21
N VAL A 106 -1.36 28.44 4.60
CA VAL A 106 -2.64 28.45 3.91
C VAL A 106 -3.70 28.92 4.91
N PRO A 107 -4.03 30.23 4.93
CA PRO A 107 -5.07 30.77 5.80
C PRO A 107 -6.45 30.23 5.39
N PHE A 108 -7.28 29.87 6.37
CA PHE A 108 -8.63 29.36 6.08
C PHE A 108 -9.56 30.44 5.52
N ALA A 109 -9.31 31.71 5.86
CA ALA A 109 -10.05 32.86 5.32
C ALA A 109 -9.94 32.99 3.80
N ASP A 110 -8.84 32.51 3.21
CA ASP A 110 -8.56 32.65 1.78
C ASP A 110 -9.07 31.45 0.96
N ILE A 111 -9.71 30.48 1.59
CA ILE A 111 -10.27 29.29 0.92
C ILE A 111 -11.56 29.68 0.22
N LYS A 112 -11.57 29.51 -1.11
CA LYS A 112 -12.74 29.73 -1.95
C LYS A 112 -13.68 28.52 -1.95
N GLU A 113 -13.12 27.33 -2.16
CA GLU A 113 -13.87 26.07 -2.23
C GLU A 113 -12.99 24.87 -1.88
N VAL A 114 -13.62 23.78 -1.44
CA VAL A 114 -12.96 22.50 -1.20
C VAL A 114 -13.60 21.44 -2.09
N LYS A 115 -12.82 20.84 -2.99
CA LYS A 115 -13.27 19.77 -3.88
C LYS A 115 -12.89 18.43 -3.30
N LEU A 116 -13.89 17.62 -2.95
CA LEU A 116 -13.70 16.27 -2.45
C LEU A 116 -13.80 15.26 -3.60
N SER A 117 -12.83 14.35 -3.68
CA SER A 117 -12.88 13.17 -4.55
C SER A 117 -12.62 11.95 -3.68
N HIS A 118 -13.53 10.99 -3.68
CA HIS A 118 -13.36 9.77 -2.91
C HIS A 118 -13.74 8.57 -3.77
N LEU A 119 -12.94 7.52 -3.65
CA LEU A 119 -13.24 6.20 -4.14
C LEU A 119 -13.60 5.36 -2.92
N PRO A 120 -14.87 4.95 -2.78
CA PRO A 120 -15.32 4.25 -1.58
C PRO A 120 -14.36 3.13 -1.19
N TYR A 121 -13.94 3.14 0.08
CA TYR A 121 -13.10 2.11 0.73
C TYR A 121 -11.64 2.01 0.28
N GLN A 122 -11.28 2.60 -0.85
CA GLN A 122 -9.95 2.42 -1.46
C GLN A 122 -9.07 3.65 -1.34
N GLY A 123 -9.66 4.84 -1.39
CA GLY A 123 -8.90 6.06 -1.20
C GLY A 123 -9.65 7.34 -1.50
N GLY A 124 -8.96 8.45 -1.38
CA GLY A 124 -9.55 9.76 -1.64
C GLY A 124 -8.51 10.85 -1.71
N SER A 125 -8.92 11.97 -2.28
CA SER A 125 -8.16 13.19 -2.32
C SER A 125 -9.10 14.38 -2.17
N PHE A 126 -8.56 15.48 -1.68
CA PHE A 126 -9.27 16.75 -1.73
C PHE A 126 -8.35 17.84 -2.24
N VAL A 127 -8.94 18.82 -2.90
CA VAL A 127 -8.25 19.99 -3.39
C VAL A 127 -8.83 21.22 -2.72
N ILE A 128 -7.98 21.96 -2.03
CA ILE A 128 -8.30 23.29 -1.51
C ILE A 128 -8.00 24.29 -2.63
N VAL A 129 -9.01 25.06 -3.03
CA VAL A 129 -8.87 26.12 -4.04
C VAL A 129 -8.94 27.47 -3.32
N MET A 130 -7.91 28.28 -3.49
CA MET A 130 -7.78 29.59 -2.87
C MET A 130 -8.46 30.68 -3.70
N ASN A 131 -8.73 31.83 -3.10
CA ASN A 131 -9.25 33.01 -3.80
C ASN A 131 -8.32 33.51 -4.92
N ASP A 132 -7.00 33.36 -4.76
CA ASP A 132 -5.98 33.70 -5.75
C ASP A 132 -5.82 32.65 -6.87
N GLY A 133 -6.61 31.57 -6.84
CA GLY A 133 -6.57 30.48 -7.82
C GLY A 133 -5.54 29.39 -7.55
N LYS A 134 -4.69 29.52 -6.52
CA LYS A 134 -3.77 28.44 -6.13
C LYS A 134 -4.54 27.22 -5.64
N GLN A 135 -4.00 26.04 -5.89
CA GLN A 135 -4.62 24.77 -5.53
C GLN A 135 -3.66 23.91 -4.71
N TYR A 136 -4.17 23.38 -3.60
CA TYR A 136 -3.43 22.46 -2.73
C TYR A 136 -4.15 21.12 -2.68
N LYS A 137 -3.51 20.08 -3.23
CA LYS A 137 -4.06 18.73 -3.27
C LYS A 137 -3.52 17.90 -2.10
N PHE A 138 -4.43 17.28 -1.37
CA PHE A 138 -4.16 16.34 -0.29
C PHE A 138 -4.76 14.99 -0.63
N THR A 139 -4.18 13.91 -0.11
CA THR A 139 -4.68 12.54 -0.32
C THR A 139 -4.82 11.84 1.02
N VAL A 140 -5.56 10.73 1.07
CA VAL A 140 -5.69 9.86 2.26
C VAL A 140 -4.37 9.22 2.69
N ILE A 141 -3.32 9.36 1.88
CA ILE A 141 -1.96 8.95 2.24
C ILE A 141 -1.44 9.82 3.39
N LEU A 142 -1.85 11.09 3.47
CA LEU A 142 -1.57 11.91 4.65
C LEU A 142 -2.28 11.29 5.86
N GLU A 143 -1.54 11.11 6.97
CA GLU A 143 -2.10 10.57 8.20
C GLU A 143 -3.28 11.45 8.65
N ARG A 144 -4.43 10.81 8.93
CA ARG A 144 -5.64 11.48 9.44
C ARG A 144 -6.02 12.72 8.61
N SER A 145 -5.97 12.61 7.28
CA SER A 145 -6.24 13.71 6.35
C SER A 145 -7.59 14.38 6.56
N GLU A 146 -8.57 13.68 7.15
CA GLU A 146 -9.87 14.24 7.54
C GLU A 146 -9.78 15.38 8.57
N TYR A 147 -8.71 15.44 9.38
CA TYR A 147 -8.52 16.50 10.37
C TYR A 147 -8.33 17.88 9.74
N VAL A 148 -7.76 17.95 8.54
CA VAL A 148 -7.67 19.19 7.76
C VAL A 148 -9.08 19.70 7.45
N LEU A 149 -9.96 18.78 7.02
CA LEU A 149 -11.35 19.10 6.70
C LEU A 149 -12.17 19.41 7.96
N GLU A 150 -11.92 18.73 9.09
CA GLU A 150 -12.53 19.07 10.39
C GLU A 150 -12.20 20.53 10.79
N ALA A 151 -10.94 20.95 10.61
CA ALA A 151 -10.52 22.32 10.93
C ALA A 151 -11.16 23.36 9.99
N ILE A 152 -11.19 23.09 8.67
CA ILE A 152 -11.84 23.97 7.69
C ILE A 152 -13.34 24.07 7.96
N SER A 153 -14.02 22.94 8.20
CA SER A 153 -15.45 22.89 8.50
C SER A 153 -15.78 23.62 9.81
N SER A 154 -14.90 23.55 10.80
CA SER A 154 -15.06 24.29 12.07
C SER A 154 -14.90 25.80 11.89
N TYR A 155 -14.04 26.25 10.96
CA TYR A 155 -13.84 27.66 10.65
C TYR A 155 -14.95 28.24 9.77
N ASN A 156 -15.32 27.54 8.69
CA ASN A 156 -16.39 27.92 7.78
C ASN A 156 -17.20 26.67 7.34
N PRO A 157 -18.32 26.36 8.01
CA PRO A 157 -19.14 25.19 7.71
C PRO A 157 -19.71 25.16 6.28
N GLN A 158 -19.83 26.32 5.62
CA GLN A 158 -20.42 26.41 4.28
C GLN A 158 -19.52 25.82 3.19
N LEU A 159 -18.21 25.73 3.44
CA LEU A 159 -17.25 25.19 2.47
C LEU A 159 -17.35 23.66 2.30
N LEU A 160 -17.96 22.97 3.27
CA LEU A 160 -17.98 21.52 3.34
C LEU A 160 -19.37 21.02 3.77
N PRO A 161 -20.23 20.61 2.81
CA PRO A 161 -21.50 19.98 3.13
C PRO A 161 -21.32 18.77 4.07
N PRO A 162 -22.14 18.63 5.12
CA PRO A 162 -21.96 17.57 6.12
C PRO A 162 -21.89 16.15 5.53
N GLU A 163 -22.75 15.85 4.57
CA GLU A 163 -22.84 14.51 3.95
C GLU A 163 -21.58 14.12 3.16
N SER A 164 -21.08 15.05 2.34
CA SER A 164 -19.89 14.81 1.52
C SER A 164 -18.64 14.69 2.39
N PHE A 165 -18.60 15.47 3.47
CA PHE A 165 -17.54 15.37 4.46
C PHE A 165 -17.57 14.03 5.20
N GLU A 166 -18.74 13.57 5.65
CA GLU A 166 -18.86 12.29 6.35
C GLU A 166 -18.48 11.09 5.48
N LEU A 167 -18.85 11.11 4.19
CA LEU A 167 -18.42 10.12 3.19
C LEU A 167 -16.89 10.08 3.04
N TYR A 168 -16.27 11.24 2.86
CA TYR A 168 -14.82 11.34 2.77
C TYR A 168 -14.14 10.85 4.06
N ARG A 169 -14.64 11.28 5.22
CA ARG A 169 -14.08 10.94 6.53
C ARG A 169 -14.07 9.43 6.76
N ARG A 170 -15.16 8.72 6.45
CA ARG A 170 -15.21 7.26 6.54
C ARG A 170 -14.16 6.59 5.65
N THR A 171 -14.01 7.11 4.43
CA THR A 171 -13.00 6.63 3.47
C THR A 171 -11.58 6.86 3.98
N ALA A 172 -11.29 8.04 4.53
CA ALA A 172 -9.98 8.38 5.10
C ALA A 172 -9.64 7.49 6.30
N ILE A 173 -10.58 7.25 7.22
CA ILE A 173 -10.40 6.35 8.37
C ILE A 173 -10.16 4.90 7.91
N CYS A 174 -10.94 4.40 6.96
CA CYS A 174 -10.78 3.05 6.44
C CYS A 174 -9.42 2.87 5.73
N ALA A 175 -9.02 3.84 4.90
CA ALA A 175 -7.71 3.86 4.28
C ALA A 175 -6.60 3.88 5.35
N ASP A 176 -6.78 4.67 6.41
CA ASP A 176 -5.85 4.75 7.53
C ASP A 176 -5.62 3.42 8.23
N HIS A 177 -6.72 2.70 8.51
CA HIS A 177 -6.64 1.37 9.08
C HIS A 177 -5.96 0.38 8.13
N ASN A 178 -6.27 0.42 6.83
CA ASN A 178 -5.62 -0.43 5.81
C ASN A 178 -4.10 -0.23 5.76
N TYR A 179 -3.64 1.01 5.68
CA TYR A 179 -2.22 1.32 5.69
C TYR A 179 -1.54 0.89 7.00
N THR A 180 -2.23 1.03 8.13
CA THR A 180 -1.70 0.57 9.42
C THR A 180 -1.57 -0.95 9.45
N ARG A 181 -2.54 -1.70 8.92
CA ARG A 181 -2.44 -3.17 8.79
C ARG A 181 -1.26 -3.60 7.91
N ILE A 182 -1.04 -2.92 6.78
CA ILE A 182 0.13 -3.19 5.92
C ILE A 182 1.43 -2.92 6.71
N ASN A 183 1.51 -1.79 7.42
CA ASN A 183 2.66 -1.47 8.24
C ASN A 183 2.89 -2.50 9.36
N ASP A 184 1.84 -2.95 10.04
CA ASP A 184 1.90 -3.98 11.08
C ASP A 184 2.37 -5.33 10.50
N ALA A 185 1.94 -5.69 9.28
CA ALA A 185 2.42 -6.88 8.58
C ALA A 185 3.90 -6.75 8.19
N LEU A 186 4.34 -5.60 7.67
CA LEU A 186 5.73 -5.35 7.28
C LEU A 186 6.69 -5.26 8.47
N LYS A 187 6.25 -4.80 9.65
CA LYS A 187 7.05 -4.89 10.87
C LYS A 187 7.44 -6.34 11.18
N ASN A 188 6.59 -7.30 10.81
CA ASN A 188 6.83 -8.73 10.93
C ASN A 188 7.47 -9.34 9.68
N TRP A 189 8.33 -8.60 8.96
CA TRP A 189 8.94 -9.03 7.69
C TRP A 189 9.61 -10.40 7.75
N ARG A 190 10.17 -10.81 8.89
CA ARG A 190 10.78 -12.14 9.08
C ARG A 190 9.77 -13.26 8.83
N ILE A 191 8.55 -13.09 9.33
CA ILE A 191 7.46 -14.05 9.12
C ILE A 191 7.05 -14.07 7.64
N LEU A 192 7.02 -12.90 6.98
CA LEU A 192 6.73 -12.82 5.56
C LEU A 192 7.79 -13.56 4.72
N VAL A 193 9.08 -13.42 5.06
CA VAL A 193 10.18 -14.15 4.39
C VAL A 193 10.06 -15.65 4.61
N VAL A 194 9.79 -16.10 5.85
CA VAL A 194 9.58 -17.53 6.12
C VAL A 194 8.39 -18.06 5.32
N LYS A 195 7.26 -17.35 5.37
CA LYS A 195 5.99 -17.77 4.77
C LYS A 195 6.01 -17.77 3.24
N TYR A 196 6.61 -16.75 2.63
CA TYR A 196 6.51 -16.52 1.18
C TYR A 196 7.79 -16.84 0.40
N LEU A 197 8.94 -17.01 1.06
CA LEU A 197 10.19 -17.37 0.41
C LEU A 197 10.71 -18.73 0.87
N LEU A 198 11.02 -18.89 2.16
CA LEU A 198 11.70 -20.10 2.65
C LEU A 198 10.82 -21.35 2.55
N LEU A 199 9.55 -21.25 2.93
CA LEU A 199 8.68 -22.42 2.91
C LEU A 199 8.41 -22.95 1.49
N PRO A 200 8.09 -22.11 0.47
CA PRO A 200 8.04 -22.56 -0.93
C PRO A 200 9.32 -23.24 -1.40
N VAL A 201 10.49 -22.73 -1.02
CA VAL A 201 11.78 -23.36 -1.35
C VAL A 201 11.85 -24.76 -0.73
N ILE A 202 11.57 -24.89 0.57
CA ILE A 202 11.60 -26.18 1.29
C ILE A 202 10.63 -27.18 0.65
N VAL A 203 9.40 -26.75 0.35
CA VAL A 203 8.38 -27.60 -0.28
C VAL A 203 8.80 -28.00 -1.69
N SER A 204 9.37 -27.08 -2.48
CA SER A 204 9.86 -27.39 -3.83
C SER A 204 10.97 -28.44 -3.81
N VAL A 205 11.93 -28.30 -2.89
CA VAL A 205 13.01 -29.29 -2.69
C VAL A 205 12.42 -30.64 -2.28
N ALA A 206 11.47 -30.67 -1.34
CA ALA A 206 10.82 -31.91 -0.91
C ALA A 206 10.07 -32.61 -2.06
N VAL A 207 9.32 -31.86 -2.88
CA VAL A 207 8.61 -32.39 -4.05
C VAL A 207 9.60 -33.01 -5.04
N VAL A 208 10.71 -32.35 -5.31
CA VAL A 208 11.75 -32.86 -6.23
C VAL A 208 12.40 -34.13 -5.69
N LEU A 209 12.71 -34.18 -4.38
CA LEU A 209 13.30 -35.38 -3.76
C LEU A 209 12.34 -36.57 -3.78
N LEU A 210 11.02 -36.33 -3.73
CA LEU A 210 10.00 -37.37 -3.74
C LEU A 210 9.61 -37.82 -5.17
N ALA A 211 9.83 -36.98 -6.20
CA ALA A 211 9.44 -37.26 -7.57
C ALA A 211 9.98 -38.59 -8.17
N PRO A 212 11.24 -39.01 -7.92
CA PRO A 212 11.76 -40.29 -8.40
C PRO A 212 11.01 -41.49 -7.84
N TYR A 213 10.57 -41.42 -6.57
CA TYR A 213 9.80 -42.47 -5.91
C TYR A 213 8.36 -42.56 -6.42
N LEU A 214 7.88 -41.51 -7.10
CA LEU A 214 6.57 -41.43 -7.74
C LEU A 214 6.62 -41.74 -9.24
N GLY A 215 7.78 -42.14 -9.77
CA GLY A 215 7.95 -42.54 -11.16
C GLY A 215 7.93 -41.39 -12.18
N ARG A 216 8.30 -40.15 -11.77
CA ARG A 216 8.25 -38.97 -12.66
C ARG A 216 9.59 -38.30 -12.94
N LEU A 217 9.74 -37.93 -14.23
CA LEU A 217 10.59 -36.97 -14.97
C LEU A 217 12.01 -36.56 -14.49
N SER A 218 12.81 -36.17 -15.49
CA SER A 218 14.21 -35.74 -15.41
C SER A 218 14.43 -34.57 -14.45
N ILE A 219 15.49 -34.70 -13.64
CA ILE A 219 15.73 -33.94 -12.40
C ILE A 219 15.95 -32.42 -12.64
N THR A 220 16.43 -32.00 -13.82
CA THR A 220 16.95 -30.64 -14.04
C THR A 220 15.92 -29.64 -14.60
N GLU A 221 15.09 -30.01 -15.58
CA GLU A 221 14.01 -29.14 -16.09
C GLU A 221 12.79 -29.10 -15.17
N ALA A 222 12.62 -30.14 -14.33
CA ALA A 222 11.55 -30.20 -13.33
C ALA A 222 11.80 -29.22 -12.17
N LEU A 223 13.05 -29.02 -11.73
CA LEU A 223 13.39 -28.22 -10.56
C LEU A 223 12.99 -26.75 -10.68
N ASP A 224 13.37 -26.10 -11.79
CA ASP A 224 13.06 -24.67 -12.01
C ASP A 224 11.56 -24.45 -12.21
N ASN A 225 10.90 -25.32 -12.98
CA ASN A 225 9.46 -25.24 -13.23
C ASN A 225 8.62 -25.52 -11.96
N VAL A 226 9.02 -26.49 -11.14
CA VAL A 226 8.41 -26.80 -9.84
C VAL A 226 8.57 -25.62 -8.89
N PHE A 227 9.79 -25.11 -8.76
CA PHE A 227 10.10 -24.00 -7.88
C PHE A 227 9.32 -22.73 -8.26
N ARG A 228 9.31 -22.37 -9.54
CA ARG A 228 8.55 -21.21 -10.04
C ARG A 228 7.06 -21.38 -9.80
N SER A 229 6.50 -22.55 -10.11
CA SER A 229 5.06 -22.81 -9.94
C SER A 229 4.64 -22.71 -8.47
N ILE A 230 5.38 -23.36 -7.57
CA ILE A 230 5.09 -23.35 -6.13
C ILE A 230 5.26 -21.94 -5.55
N THR A 231 6.31 -21.22 -5.93
CA THR A 231 6.59 -19.86 -5.43
C THR A 231 5.57 -18.85 -5.92
N ILE A 232 5.26 -18.85 -7.23
CA ILE A 232 4.27 -17.93 -7.82
C ILE A 232 2.89 -18.18 -7.22
N VAL A 233 2.43 -19.44 -7.16
CA VAL A 233 1.12 -19.76 -6.61
C VAL A 233 1.03 -19.41 -5.13
N ASN A 234 2.06 -19.70 -4.33
CA ASN A 234 2.07 -19.31 -2.92
C ASN A 234 1.95 -17.80 -2.73
N LEU A 235 2.69 -17.03 -3.53
CA LEU A 235 2.68 -15.57 -3.47
C LEU A 235 1.31 -15.01 -3.90
N VAL A 236 0.81 -15.43 -5.06
CA VAL A 236 -0.47 -14.96 -5.61
C VAL A 236 -1.62 -15.29 -4.65
N LEU A 237 -1.69 -16.53 -4.17
CA LEU A 237 -2.73 -16.97 -3.24
C LEU A 237 -2.63 -16.23 -1.90
N GLY A 238 -1.42 -16.02 -1.39
CA GLY A 238 -1.18 -15.26 -0.17
C GLY A 238 -1.65 -13.81 -0.27
N VAL A 239 -1.29 -13.12 -1.37
CA VAL A 239 -1.72 -11.75 -1.65
C VAL A 239 -3.23 -11.70 -1.82
N ALA A 240 -3.83 -12.62 -2.56
CA ALA A 240 -5.28 -12.67 -2.75
C ALA A 240 -6.02 -12.85 -1.43
N CYS A 241 -5.62 -13.81 -0.59
CA CYS A 241 -6.23 -14.03 0.73
C CYS A 241 -6.09 -12.79 1.63
N PHE A 242 -4.93 -12.12 1.61
CA PHE A 242 -4.71 -10.89 2.37
C PHE A 242 -5.62 -9.74 1.90
N LEU A 243 -5.74 -9.56 0.58
CA LEU A 243 -6.60 -8.51 0.00
C LEU A 243 -8.08 -8.76 0.29
N ILE A 244 -8.54 -10.00 0.14
CA ILE A 244 -9.93 -10.38 0.47
C ILE A 244 -10.23 -10.12 1.94
N ALA A 245 -9.33 -10.52 2.84
CA ALA A 245 -9.45 -10.23 4.27
C ALA A 245 -9.51 -8.73 4.56
N ALA A 246 -8.62 -7.93 3.95
CA ALA A 246 -8.58 -6.49 4.11
C ALA A 246 -9.87 -5.81 3.61
N LEU A 247 -10.41 -6.24 2.47
CA LEU A 247 -11.68 -5.75 1.94
C LEU A 247 -12.85 -6.10 2.86
N TRP A 248 -12.90 -7.33 3.37
CA TRP A 248 -13.92 -7.77 4.31
C TRP A 248 -13.92 -6.95 5.60
N ILE A 249 -12.74 -6.79 6.22
CA ILE A 249 -12.55 -5.96 7.40
C ILE A 249 -12.99 -4.52 7.11
N THR A 250 -12.58 -3.95 5.97
CA THR A 250 -12.96 -2.59 5.57
C THR A 250 -14.49 -2.43 5.47
N GLY A 251 -15.19 -3.42 4.91
CA GLY A 251 -16.65 -3.43 4.86
C GLY A 251 -17.32 -3.50 6.24
N ILE A 252 -16.73 -4.23 7.19
CA ILE A 252 -17.21 -4.24 8.59
C ILE A 252 -16.95 -2.89 9.26
N THR A 253 -15.74 -2.36 9.16
CA THR A 253 -15.35 -1.06 9.74
C THR A 253 -16.25 0.06 9.22
N ASN A 254 -16.53 0.10 7.91
CA ASN A 254 -17.42 1.12 7.36
C ASN A 254 -18.85 1.03 7.91
N ARG A 255 -19.40 -0.18 8.04
CA ARG A 255 -20.71 -0.39 8.66
C ARG A 255 -20.75 0.05 10.12
N ALA A 256 -19.67 -0.19 10.87
CA ALA A 256 -19.52 0.29 12.23
C ALA A 256 -19.48 1.83 12.27
N LEU A 257 -18.71 2.47 11.39
CA LEU A 257 -18.63 3.94 11.29
C LEU A 257 -19.93 4.60 10.85
N ILE A 258 -20.82 3.90 10.14
CA ILE A 258 -22.17 4.40 9.85
C ILE A 258 -23.01 4.47 11.13
N ARG A 259 -22.89 3.46 12.01
CA ARG A 259 -23.66 3.38 13.25
C ARG A 259 -23.10 4.28 14.34
N GLU A 260 -21.77 4.34 14.43
CA GLU A 260 -21.00 5.08 15.42
C GLU A 260 -19.95 5.98 14.74
N PRO A 261 -20.36 7.08 14.08
CA PRO A 261 -19.44 7.93 13.31
C PRO A 261 -18.31 8.53 14.14
N ASN A 262 -18.50 8.72 15.45
CA ASN A 262 -17.48 9.28 16.32
C ASN A 262 -16.43 8.25 16.79
N ASN A 263 -16.68 6.95 16.61
CA ASN A 263 -15.79 5.87 17.03
C ASN A 263 -14.85 5.40 15.91
N ALA A 264 -13.68 6.05 15.79
CA ALA A 264 -12.69 5.73 14.76
C ALA A 264 -11.68 4.63 15.17
N ARG A 265 -11.93 3.88 16.25
CA ARG A 265 -10.98 2.89 16.80
C ARG A 265 -11.00 1.60 15.97
N ARG A 266 -9.85 0.92 15.90
CA ARG A 266 -9.71 -0.41 15.28
C ARG A 266 -10.16 -1.49 16.25
N ASP A 267 -10.89 -2.47 15.75
CA ASP A 267 -11.16 -3.72 16.46
C ASP A 267 -10.07 -4.75 16.14
N MET A 268 -9.00 -4.74 16.93
CA MET A 268 -7.84 -5.60 16.73
C MET A 268 -8.19 -7.10 16.89
N VAL A 269 -9.19 -7.42 17.71
CA VAL A 269 -9.59 -8.81 17.98
C VAL A 269 -10.31 -9.39 16.77
N MET A 270 -11.26 -8.65 16.21
CA MET A 270 -11.95 -9.05 14.98
C MET A 270 -10.98 -9.15 13.81
N GLU A 271 -10.10 -8.16 13.63
CA GLU A 271 -9.08 -8.17 12.56
C GLU A 271 -8.20 -9.43 12.65
N GLY A 272 -7.71 -9.77 13.86
CA GLY A 272 -6.89 -10.96 14.09
C GLY A 272 -7.61 -12.26 13.71
N LYS A 273 -8.90 -12.40 14.04
CA LYS A 273 -9.71 -13.56 13.67
C LYS A 273 -9.85 -13.70 12.15
N VAL A 274 -10.14 -12.61 11.44
CA VAL A 274 -10.28 -12.63 9.97
C VAL A 274 -8.95 -12.99 9.29
N TYR A 275 -7.83 -12.43 9.75
CA TYR A 275 -6.51 -12.78 9.20
C TYR A 275 -6.07 -14.21 9.51
N LEU A 276 -6.47 -14.76 10.66
CA LEU A 276 -6.25 -16.18 10.98
C LEU A 276 -6.99 -17.08 9.99
N VAL A 277 -8.27 -16.82 9.75
CA VAL A 277 -9.08 -17.57 8.78
C VAL A 277 -8.47 -17.48 7.37
N ALA A 278 -8.11 -16.27 6.93
CA ALA A 278 -7.47 -16.07 5.63
C ALA A 278 -6.13 -16.83 5.51
N SER A 279 -5.36 -16.92 6.60
CA SER A 279 -4.12 -17.69 6.64
C SER A 279 -4.38 -19.20 6.55
N ILE A 280 -5.40 -19.71 7.25
CA ILE A 280 -5.79 -21.13 7.16
C ILE A 280 -6.23 -21.48 5.73
N VAL A 281 -7.08 -20.65 5.12
CA VAL A 281 -7.54 -20.85 3.73
C VAL A 281 -6.35 -20.85 2.77
N HIS A 282 -5.43 -19.89 2.90
CA HIS A 282 -4.19 -19.85 2.12
C HIS A 282 -3.41 -21.18 2.25
N TRP A 283 -3.21 -21.67 3.47
CA TRP A 283 -2.46 -22.91 3.70
C TRP A 283 -3.14 -24.15 3.14
N VAL A 284 -4.46 -24.28 3.32
CA VAL A 284 -5.23 -25.43 2.80
C VAL A 284 -5.21 -25.45 1.27
N CYS A 285 -5.43 -24.30 0.63
CA CYS A 285 -5.40 -24.19 -0.84
C CYS A 285 -3.98 -24.42 -1.39
N PHE A 286 -2.94 -23.90 -0.72
CA PHE A 286 -1.56 -24.14 -1.11
C PHE A 286 -1.17 -25.62 -0.98
N ALA A 287 -1.52 -26.27 0.14
CA ALA A 287 -1.30 -27.69 0.33
C ALA A 287 -2.04 -28.52 -0.72
N GLY A 288 -3.31 -28.20 -1.01
CA GLY A 288 -4.07 -28.85 -2.07
C GLY A 288 -3.43 -28.70 -3.46
N PHE A 289 -2.90 -27.51 -3.77
CA PHE A 289 -2.15 -27.27 -5.01
C PHE A 289 -0.88 -28.12 -5.08
N VAL A 290 -0.09 -28.15 -4.01
CA VAL A 290 1.13 -28.97 -3.93
C VAL A 290 0.79 -30.44 -4.14
N VAL A 291 -0.22 -30.97 -3.43
CA VAL A 291 -0.68 -32.37 -3.57
C VAL A 291 -1.10 -32.66 -5.01
N TYR A 292 -1.96 -31.82 -5.60
CA TYR A 292 -2.38 -31.97 -7.00
C TYR A 292 -1.19 -32.01 -7.96
N PHE A 293 -0.21 -31.13 -7.76
CA PHE A 293 1.00 -31.07 -8.57
C PHE A 293 1.87 -32.32 -8.39
N THR A 294 2.03 -32.84 -7.16
CA THR A 294 2.73 -34.13 -6.93
C THR A 294 1.97 -35.34 -7.46
N LEU A 295 0.64 -35.28 -7.60
CA LEU A 295 -0.17 -36.42 -8.05
C LEU A 295 -0.44 -36.44 -9.57
N ARG A 296 -0.19 -35.35 -10.32
CA ARG A 296 -0.32 -35.29 -11.80
C ARG A 296 1.00 -35.23 -12.54
#